data_AF-A0A958P3Q8-F1
#
_entry.id   AF-A0A958P3Q8-F1
#
_cell.length_a   1.000
_cell.length_b   1.000
_cell.length_c   1.000
_cell.angle_alpha   90.00
_cell.angle_beta   90.00
_cell.angle_gamma   90.00
#
_symmetry.space_group_name_H-M   'P 1'
#
loop_
_entity.id
_entity.type
_entity.pdbx_description
1 polymer ?
#
loop_
_entity_poly.entity_id
_entity_poly.type
_entity_poly.pdbx_seq_one_letter_code
_entity_poly.pdbx_strand_id
1 'polypeptide(L)'
;MKTTIEYRNRTFKIDLSQPIDISMPIRGTKANVTAWYVNPPEFTPVMENGFIGDVNLGGAVNFRNIFFNPHGHGTHTECVGHISKEPYTINQCLKRFFFYAKLVTINPYNVNGDSVITLEQIKKVWNNNEADAIIIRTLPNSDQKLTKQYSNTNPTYIHHEAMQYLVDNGVEHFLIDMPSVDRENDEGKLLAHHVFWNYPE
;
A
#
# COMPACT_ATOMS: atom_id res chain seq x y z
N MET A 1 -11.58 -1.27 -23.90
CA MET A 1 -10.48 -0.74 -24.74
C MET A 1 -9.39 -1.79 -24.74
N LYS A 2 -9.02 -2.35 -25.90
CA LYS A 2 -8.02 -3.43 -25.97
C LYS A 2 -6.68 -2.86 -26.46
N THR A 3 -5.58 -3.29 -25.87
CA THR A 3 -4.22 -2.91 -26.29
C THR A 3 -3.25 -4.09 -26.20
N THR A 4 -2.05 -3.90 -26.72
CA THR A 4 -0.95 -4.86 -26.67
C THR A 4 0.25 -4.20 -25.97
N ILE A 5 0.83 -4.90 -25.00
CA ILE A 5 2.04 -4.49 -24.28
C ILE A 5 3.17 -5.45 -24.63
N GLU A 6 4.34 -4.92 -24.96
CA GLU A 6 5.56 -5.70 -25.08
C GLU A 6 6.40 -5.56 -23.80
N TYR A 7 6.81 -6.69 -23.24
CA TYR A 7 7.61 -6.73 -22.02
C TYR A 7 8.52 -7.96 -22.04
N ARG A 8 9.83 -7.74 -21.90
CA ARG A 8 10.89 -8.78 -21.93
C ARG A 8 10.73 -9.78 -23.08
N ASN A 9 10.58 -9.26 -24.31
CA ASN A 9 10.37 -10.02 -25.55
C ASN A 9 9.09 -10.88 -25.57
N ARG A 10 8.13 -10.60 -24.69
CA ARG A 10 6.80 -11.21 -24.69
C ARG A 10 5.75 -10.16 -25.00
N THR A 11 4.71 -10.61 -25.69
CA THR A 11 3.59 -9.76 -26.10
C THR A 11 2.36 -10.15 -25.32
N PHE A 12 1.79 -9.20 -24.59
CA PHE A 12 0.59 -9.36 -23.77
C PHE A 12 -0.56 -8.59 -24.40
N LYS A 13 -1.72 -9.24 -24.56
CA LYS A 13 -2.96 -8.57 -24.94
C LYS A 13 -3.76 -8.31 -23.68
N ILE A 14 -4.17 -7.07 -23.48
CA ILE A 14 -4.92 -6.66 -22.28
C ILE A 14 -6.21 -5.90 -22.66
N ASP A 15 -7.23 -6.05 -21.83
CA ASP A 15 -8.47 -5.28 -21.92
C ASP A 15 -8.52 -4.24 -20.80
N LEU A 16 -8.20 -2.99 -21.14
CA LEU A 16 -8.21 -1.85 -20.22
C LEU A 16 -9.61 -1.48 -19.73
N SER A 17 -10.68 -2.03 -20.31
CA SER A 17 -12.04 -1.84 -19.79
C SER A 17 -12.47 -2.86 -18.75
N GLN A 18 -11.62 -3.84 -18.43
CA GLN A 18 -11.87 -4.84 -17.38
C GLN A 18 -10.71 -4.88 -16.36
N PRO A 19 -10.35 -3.75 -15.73
CA PRO A 19 -9.35 -3.76 -14.67
C PRO A 19 -9.89 -4.48 -13.43
N ILE A 20 -8.98 -5.07 -12.66
CA ILE A 20 -9.27 -5.53 -11.31
C ILE A 20 -8.83 -4.42 -10.36
N ASP A 21 -9.79 -3.80 -9.69
CA ASP A 21 -9.50 -2.82 -8.65
C ASP A 21 -9.01 -3.54 -7.38
N ILE A 22 -7.84 -3.13 -6.90
CA ILE A 22 -7.21 -3.62 -5.67
C ILE A 22 -7.06 -2.52 -4.62
N SER A 23 -7.74 -1.38 -4.83
CA SER A 23 -7.72 -0.26 -3.90
C SER A 23 -8.75 -0.41 -2.78
N MET A 24 -8.41 0.11 -1.61
CA MET A 24 -9.34 0.30 -0.51
C MET A 24 -10.00 1.67 -0.64
N PRO A 25 -11.34 1.74 -0.63
CA PRO A 25 -12.04 3.02 -0.72
C PRO A 25 -11.89 3.82 0.59
N ILE A 26 -11.66 5.13 0.45
CA ILE A 26 -11.63 6.08 1.56
C ILE A 26 -13.05 6.57 1.84
N ARG A 27 -13.47 6.48 3.10
CA ARG A 27 -14.82 6.79 3.58
C ARG A 27 -14.76 7.74 4.77
N GLY A 28 -15.60 8.78 4.78
CA GLY A 28 -15.74 9.70 5.94
C GLY A 28 -16.52 9.11 7.12
N THR A 29 -16.40 7.80 7.37
CA THR A 29 -17.18 7.09 8.40
C THR A 29 -16.28 6.17 9.22
N LYS A 30 -16.77 5.68 10.36
CA LYS A 30 -16.06 4.70 11.21
C LYS A 30 -15.80 3.35 10.51
N ALA A 31 -16.44 3.09 9.37
CA ALA A 31 -16.16 1.92 8.55
C ALA A 31 -14.90 2.07 7.69
N ASN A 32 -14.25 3.24 7.67
CA ASN A 32 -12.96 3.38 7.01
C ASN A 32 -11.89 2.56 7.72
N VAL A 33 -10.97 2.01 6.96
CA VAL A 33 -9.73 1.46 7.52
C VAL A 33 -8.96 2.57 8.24
N THR A 34 -8.38 2.25 9.39
CA THR A 34 -7.43 3.15 10.07
C THR A 34 -6.20 2.37 10.50
N ALA A 35 -5.05 3.03 10.50
CA ALA A 35 -3.79 2.56 11.08
C ALA A 35 -3.09 3.73 11.80
N TRP A 36 -2.10 3.45 12.64
CA TRP A 36 -1.28 4.50 13.28
C TRP A 36 -2.07 5.48 14.17
N TYR A 37 -3.15 4.99 14.81
CA TYR A 37 -3.95 5.68 15.81
C TYR A 37 -4.63 6.96 15.28
N VAL A 38 -4.76 7.09 13.96
CA VAL A 38 -5.44 8.24 13.34
C VAL A 38 -6.95 8.09 13.44
N ASN A 39 -7.64 9.21 13.61
CA ASN A 39 -9.09 9.27 13.47
C ASN A 39 -9.51 8.98 12.01
N PRO A 40 -10.77 8.57 11.75
CA PRO A 40 -11.30 8.47 10.39
C PRO A 40 -11.13 9.78 9.60
N PRO A 41 -11.01 9.72 8.26
CA PRO A 41 -10.89 10.92 7.43
C PRO A 41 -12.17 11.77 7.50
N GLU A 42 -12.03 13.08 7.32
CA GLU A 42 -13.13 14.03 7.42
C GLU A 42 -13.52 14.54 6.03
N PHE A 43 -14.83 14.62 5.79
CA PHE A 43 -15.44 15.11 4.56
C PHE A 43 -16.49 16.15 4.94
N THR A 44 -16.20 17.43 4.71
CA THR A 44 -17.08 18.53 5.14
C THR A 44 -17.41 19.44 3.95
N PRO A 45 -18.61 20.02 3.84
CA PRO A 45 -18.88 21.02 2.80
C PRO A 45 -18.06 22.30 3.04
N VAL A 46 -17.66 22.95 1.95
CA VAL A 46 -17.11 24.31 2.00
C VAL A 46 -18.24 25.28 2.36
N MET A 47 -18.04 26.09 3.40
CA MET A 47 -19.05 27.01 3.95
C MET A 47 -18.44 28.40 4.17
N GLU A 48 -18.01 29.07 3.10
CA GLU A 48 -17.27 30.34 3.19
C GLU A 48 -18.04 31.51 2.57
N ASN A 49 -18.03 32.69 3.20
CA ASN A 49 -18.60 33.93 2.65
C ASN A 49 -20.08 33.79 2.16
N GLY A 50 -20.89 32.99 2.86
CA GLY A 50 -22.28 32.73 2.49
C GLY A 50 -22.46 31.66 1.40
N PHE A 51 -21.38 31.08 0.88
CA PHE A 51 -21.43 29.91 0.01
C PHE A 51 -21.82 28.65 0.80
N ILE A 52 -22.64 27.79 0.17
CA ILE A 52 -23.06 26.49 0.72
C ILE A 52 -22.61 25.40 -0.25
N GLY A 53 -21.58 24.64 0.11
CA GLY A 53 -20.99 23.56 -0.69
C GLY A 53 -21.71 22.21 -0.61
N ASP A 54 -23.02 22.20 -0.39
CA ASP A 54 -23.84 20.99 -0.32
C ASP A 54 -25.21 21.25 -0.94
N VAL A 55 -25.54 20.50 -1.98
CA VAL A 55 -26.84 20.64 -2.67
C VAL A 55 -28.03 20.31 -1.77
N ASN A 56 -27.82 19.45 -0.77
CA ASN A 56 -28.87 19.08 0.19
C ASN A 56 -29.11 20.19 1.23
N LEU A 57 -28.19 21.14 1.35
CA LEU A 57 -28.32 22.31 2.23
C LEU A 57 -28.71 23.58 1.45
N GLY A 58 -29.08 23.44 0.17
CA GLY A 58 -29.48 24.56 -0.70
C GLY A 58 -28.36 25.15 -1.56
N GLY A 59 -27.17 24.52 -1.57
CA GLY A 59 -26.07 24.87 -2.47
C GLY A 59 -26.34 24.51 -3.93
N ALA A 60 -25.63 25.17 -4.86
CA ALA A 60 -25.71 24.83 -6.29
C ALA A 60 -24.83 23.62 -6.67
N VAL A 61 -23.84 23.29 -5.83
CA VAL A 61 -22.85 22.23 -6.09
C VAL A 61 -22.47 21.51 -4.80
N ASN A 62 -21.96 20.28 -4.94
CA ASN A 62 -21.27 19.58 -3.86
C ASN A 62 -19.78 19.93 -3.92
N PHE A 63 -19.33 20.78 -3.01
CA PHE A 63 -17.94 21.21 -2.91
C PHE A 63 -17.45 20.89 -1.49
N ARG A 64 -16.61 19.87 -1.38
CA ARG A 64 -16.18 19.30 -0.10
C ARG A 64 -14.69 19.56 0.17
N ASN A 65 -14.37 19.88 1.41
CA ASN A 65 -13.05 19.73 1.99
C ASN A 65 -12.82 18.27 2.39
N ILE A 66 -11.59 17.79 2.20
CA ILE A 66 -11.16 16.45 2.63
C ILE A 66 -9.93 16.62 3.52
N PHE A 67 -9.97 16.05 4.72
CA PHE A 67 -8.82 15.89 5.59
C PHE A 67 -8.56 14.41 5.81
N PHE A 68 -7.36 13.92 5.45
CA PHE A 68 -7.01 12.51 5.57
C PHE A 68 -5.50 12.33 5.77
N ASN A 69 -5.13 11.18 6.34
CA ASN A 69 -3.76 10.71 6.46
C ASN A 69 -3.49 9.69 5.34
N PRO A 70 -2.52 9.94 4.45
CA PRO A 70 -2.29 9.07 3.29
C PRO A 70 -1.83 7.66 3.66
N HIS A 71 -1.12 7.49 4.77
CA HIS A 71 -0.63 6.19 5.24
C HIS A 71 -1.66 5.45 6.12
N GLY A 72 -2.58 6.18 6.74
CA GLY A 72 -3.53 5.65 7.71
C GLY A 72 -4.88 5.24 7.14
N HIS A 73 -5.30 5.75 5.98
CA HIS A 73 -6.71 5.69 5.55
C HIS A 73 -7.03 4.81 4.34
N GLY A 74 -6.06 4.10 3.77
CA GLY A 74 -6.31 3.20 2.64
C GLY A 74 -5.05 2.75 1.90
N THR A 75 -5.26 2.27 0.68
CA THR A 75 -4.18 1.91 -0.24
C THR A 75 -3.36 3.15 -0.59
N HIS A 76 -2.04 3.06 -0.42
CA HIS A 76 -1.13 4.15 -0.70
C HIS A 76 0.21 3.62 -1.21
N THR A 77 1.10 4.53 -1.56
CA THR A 77 2.46 4.22 -1.99
C THR A 77 3.40 5.20 -1.33
N GLU A 78 4.54 4.68 -0.89
CA GLU A 78 5.58 5.45 -0.24
C GLU A 78 6.79 5.64 -1.16
N CYS A 79 7.61 6.63 -0.84
CA CYS A 79 8.96 6.74 -1.35
C CYS A 79 9.91 6.97 -0.17
N VAL A 80 11.21 6.93 -0.44
CA VAL A 80 12.25 7.14 0.57
C VAL A 80 12.07 8.43 1.38
N GLY A 81 11.39 9.44 0.82
CA GLY A 81 10.94 10.65 1.54
C GLY A 81 10.16 10.40 2.83
N HIS A 82 9.57 9.21 2.99
CA HIS A 82 8.88 8.78 4.19
C HIS A 82 9.83 8.59 5.39
N ILE A 83 11.08 8.17 5.13
CA ILE A 83 12.08 7.87 6.17
C ILE A 83 13.34 8.76 6.06
N SER A 84 13.48 9.53 4.98
CA SER A 84 14.64 10.40 4.78
C SER A 84 14.48 11.78 5.42
N LYS A 85 15.61 12.42 5.72
CA LYS A 85 15.62 13.83 6.16
C LYS A 85 15.35 14.78 4.98
N GLU A 86 15.72 14.36 3.78
CA GLU A 86 15.54 15.09 2.54
C GLU A 86 14.08 15.04 2.07
N PRO A 87 13.56 16.12 1.45
CA PRO A 87 12.15 16.23 1.08
C PRO A 87 11.86 15.55 -0.26
N TYR A 88 12.11 14.24 -0.36
CA TYR A 88 11.73 13.46 -1.54
C TYR A 88 10.21 13.25 -1.59
N THR A 89 9.64 13.38 -2.78
CA THR A 89 8.20 13.22 -3.01
C THR A 89 7.92 12.09 -4.00
N ILE A 90 6.74 11.48 -3.89
CA ILE A 90 6.32 10.39 -4.79
C ILE A 90 6.49 10.77 -6.26
N ASN A 91 6.08 11.98 -6.64
CA ASN A 91 6.16 12.45 -8.02
C ASN A 91 7.60 12.67 -8.50
N GLN A 92 8.59 12.80 -7.61
CA GLN A 92 10.01 12.83 -7.95
C GLN A 92 10.58 11.41 -8.12
N CYS A 93 10.19 10.48 -7.25
CA CYS A 93 10.75 9.12 -7.23
C CYS A 93 10.08 8.17 -8.24
N LEU A 94 8.75 8.12 -8.29
CA LEU A 94 8.01 7.18 -9.12
C LEU A 94 7.73 7.78 -10.50
N LYS A 95 8.52 7.37 -11.50
CA LYS A 95 8.38 7.82 -12.91
C LYS A 95 7.82 6.76 -13.85
N ARG A 96 7.79 5.50 -13.42
CA ARG A 96 7.17 4.37 -14.13
C ARG A 96 5.90 3.98 -13.40
N PHE A 97 4.77 3.90 -14.11
CA PHE A 97 3.45 3.63 -13.52
C PHE A 97 2.86 2.27 -13.89
N PHE A 98 3.45 1.59 -14.87
CA PHE A 98 3.06 0.23 -15.26
C PHE A 98 4.21 -0.71 -14.91
N PHE A 99 3.87 -1.76 -14.17
CA PHE A 99 4.80 -2.80 -13.74
C PHE A 99 4.24 -4.16 -14.15
N TYR A 100 5.11 -5.05 -14.63
CA TYR A 100 4.74 -6.45 -14.71
C TYR A 100 4.83 -7.03 -13.30
N ALA A 101 3.69 -7.34 -12.69
CA ALA A 101 3.59 -7.74 -11.30
C ALA A 101 3.21 -9.22 -11.15
N LYS A 102 3.74 -9.87 -10.11
CA LYS A 102 3.30 -11.20 -9.69
C LYS A 102 2.53 -11.12 -8.38
N LEU A 103 1.30 -11.62 -8.38
CA LEU A 103 0.52 -11.83 -7.17
C LEU A 103 0.89 -13.19 -6.55
N VAL A 104 1.28 -13.17 -5.28
CA VAL A 104 1.51 -14.38 -4.47
C VAL A 104 0.61 -14.37 -3.25
N THR A 105 0.16 -15.56 -2.84
CA THR A 105 -0.63 -15.72 -1.61
C THR A 105 0.25 -16.37 -0.55
N ILE A 106 0.34 -15.76 0.62
CA ILE A 106 1.17 -16.23 1.72
C ILE A 106 0.31 -16.38 2.97
N ASN A 107 0.41 -17.53 3.65
CA ASN A 107 -0.09 -17.70 5.01
C ASN A 107 1.06 -17.40 5.98
N PRO A 108 1.11 -16.23 6.64
CA PRO A 108 2.26 -15.83 7.45
C PRO A 108 2.52 -16.81 8.59
N TYR A 109 3.78 -16.93 9.00
CA TYR A 109 4.15 -17.77 10.13
C TYR A 109 4.00 -17.02 11.45
N ASN A 110 3.70 -17.75 12.53
CA ASN A 110 3.82 -17.21 13.87
C ASN A 110 5.27 -17.32 14.32
N VAL A 111 5.94 -16.19 14.51
CA VAL A 111 7.33 -16.12 14.99
C VAL A 111 7.32 -15.34 16.29
N ASN A 112 7.55 -16.03 17.42
CA ASN A 112 7.55 -15.42 18.76
C ASN A 112 6.28 -14.63 19.10
N GLY A 113 5.12 -15.08 18.62
CA GLY A 113 3.83 -14.41 18.82
C GLY A 113 3.42 -13.45 17.71
N ASP A 114 4.34 -13.08 16.81
CA ASP A 114 4.06 -12.16 15.70
C ASP A 114 3.69 -12.90 14.42
N SER A 115 2.88 -12.28 13.57
CA SER A 115 2.55 -12.78 12.23
C SER A 115 3.54 -12.25 11.20
N VAL A 116 4.41 -13.10 10.67
CA VAL A 116 5.59 -12.68 9.87
C VAL A 116 5.66 -13.44 8.55
N ILE A 117 5.94 -12.71 7.47
CA ILE A 117 6.35 -13.28 6.17
C ILE A 117 7.86 -13.50 6.21
N THR A 118 8.29 -14.76 6.19
CA THR A 118 9.71 -15.12 6.36
C THR A 118 10.44 -15.29 5.02
N LEU A 119 11.77 -15.29 5.07
CA LEU A 119 12.63 -15.54 3.90
C LEU A 119 12.34 -16.90 3.25
N GLU A 120 12.09 -17.93 4.06
CA GLU A 120 11.76 -19.27 3.58
C GLU A 120 10.48 -19.26 2.72
N GLN A 121 9.46 -18.50 3.14
CA GLN A 121 8.21 -18.39 2.40
C GLN A 121 8.41 -17.66 1.07
N ILE A 122 9.17 -16.57 1.09
CA ILE A 122 9.48 -15.79 -0.11
C ILE A 122 10.28 -16.62 -1.13
N LYS A 123 11.31 -17.35 -0.70
CA LYS A 123 12.13 -18.21 -1.59
C LYS A 123 11.32 -19.29 -2.32
N LYS A 124 10.18 -19.71 -1.78
CA LYS A 124 9.28 -20.69 -2.42
C LYS A 124 8.43 -20.08 -3.53
N VAL A 125 8.20 -18.78 -3.50
CA VAL A 125 7.24 -18.09 -4.37
C VAL A 125 7.87 -17.06 -5.29
N TRP A 126 9.12 -16.66 -5.05
CA TRP A 126 9.83 -15.69 -5.88
C TRP A 126 11.10 -16.27 -6.51
N ASN A 127 11.28 -16.03 -7.81
CA ASN A 127 12.49 -16.36 -8.55
C ASN A 127 13.18 -15.11 -9.05
N ASN A 128 14.50 -15.19 -9.25
CA ASN A 128 15.30 -14.09 -9.77
C ASN A 128 14.71 -13.49 -11.05
N ASN A 129 14.45 -12.17 -11.04
CA ASN A 129 13.96 -11.42 -12.18
C ASN A 129 12.72 -12.04 -12.85
N GLU A 130 11.75 -12.57 -12.11
CA GLU A 130 10.53 -13.09 -12.75
C GLU A 130 9.48 -12.01 -13.07
N ALA A 131 9.49 -10.91 -12.32
CA ALA A 131 8.62 -9.75 -12.48
C ALA A 131 9.30 -8.49 -11.90
N ASP A 132 8.83 -7.29 -12.25
CA ASP A 132 9.38 -6.04 -11.70
C ASP A 132 8.75 -5.69 -10.35
N ALA A 133 7.54 -6.23 -10.09
CA ALA A 133 6.79 -5.96 -8.87
C ALA A 133 6.22 -7.24 -8.27
N ILE A 134 6.09 -7.24 -6.95
CA ILE A 134 5.44 -8.32 -6.20
C ILE A 134 4.25 -7.77 -5.43
N ILE A 135 3.14 -8.50 -5.46
CA ILE A 135 1.94 -8.21 -4.68
C ILE A 135 1.75 -9.37 -3.70
N ILE A 136 1.89 -9.10 -2.41
CA ILE A 136 1.65 -10.07 -1.35
C ILE A 136 0.19 -9.98 -0.89
N ARG A 137 -0.54 -11.08 -1.07
CA ARG A 137 -1.84 -11.30 -0.44
C ARG A 137 -1.66 -12.20 0.78
N THR A 138 -1.87 -11.65 1.98
CA THR A 138 -1.74 -12.39 3.24
C THR A 138 -3.03 -13.14 3.57
N LEU A 139 -2.91 -14.36 4.10
CA LEU A 139 -4.05 -15.12 4.63
C LEU A 139 -4.20 -14.91 6.15
N PRO A 140 -5.45 -14.83 6.66
CA PRO A 140 -6.71 -14.82 5.92
C PRO A 140 -6.93 -13.49 5.16
N ASN A 141 -7.59 -13.56 3.99
CA ASN A 141 -7.91 -12.40 3.14
C ASN A 141 -9.42 -12.23 2.95
N SER A 142 -10.14 -11.90 4.03
CA SER A 142 -11.59 -11.63 4.00
C SER A 142 -11.89 -10.14 3.86
N ASP A 143 -13.15 -9.81 3.53
CA ASP A 143 -13.65 -8.43 3.42
C ASP A 143 -13.48 -7.61 4.71
N GLN A 144 -13.23 -8.24 5.85
CA GLN A 144 -12.94 -7.55 7.10
C GLN A 144 -11.72 -6.62 6.98
N LYS A 145 -10.75 -6.92 6.10
CA LYS A 145 -9.61 -6.01 5.84
C LYS A 145 -10.07 -4.63 5.39
N LEU A 146 -11.20 -4.53 4.67
CA LEU A 146 -11.73 -3.28 4.10
C LEU A 146 -12.28 -2.31 5.15
N THR A 147 -12.47 -2.75 6.39
CA THR A 147 -13.04 -1.95 7.49
C THR A 147 -12.27 -2.10 8.81
N LYS A 148 -11.14 -2.81 8.81
CA LYS A 148 -10.39 -3.11 10.03
C LYS A 148 -9.72 -1.85 10.59
N GLN A 149 -9.71 -1.75 11.92
CA GLN A 149 -8.89 -0.78 12.64
C GLN A 149 -7.60 -1.50 13.05
N TYR A 150 -6.48 -1.13 12.44
CA TYR A 150 -5.24 -1.89 12.53
C TYR A 150 -4.35 -1.49 13.71
N SER A 151 -4.64 -0.35 14.35
CA SER A 151 -3.85 0.12 15.48
C SER A 151 -3.90 -0.82 16.67
N ASN A 152 -2.73 -1.05 17.28
CA ASN A 152 -2.50 -1.99 18.37
C ASN A 152 -2.93 -3.43 18.03
N THR A 153 -2.82 -3.82 16.75
CA THR A 153 -3.12 -5.20 16.31
C THR A 153 -1.89 -5.96 15.83
N ASN A 154 -0.73 -5.29 15.74
CA ASN A 154 0.50 -5.80 15.13
C ASN A 154 0.22 -6.57 13.82
N PRO A 155 -0.16 -5.86 12.74
CA PRO A 155 -0.50 -6.49 11.47
C PRO A 155 0.65 -7.34 10.93
N THR A 156 0.36 -8.26 10.02
CA THR A 156 1.42 -9.03 9.37
C THR A 156 2.43 -8.09 8.71
N TYR A 157 3.70 -8.37 8.92
CA TYR A 157 4.81 -7.65 8.30
C TYR A 157 5.80 -8.63 7.65
N ILE A 158 6.76 -8.12 6.89
CA ILE A 158 7.78 -8.93 6.22
C ILE A 158 9.11 -8.84 6.97
N HIS A 159 9.78 -9.98 7.15
CA HIS A 159 11.12 -9.97 7.74
C HIS A 159 12.11 -9.26 6.81
N HIS A 160 13.00 -8.42 7.35
CA HIS A 160 13.93 -7.62 6.55
C HIS A 160 14.83 -8.48 5.62
N GLU A 161 15.26 -9.68 6.05
CA GLU A 161 16.00 -10.61 5.17
C GLU A 161 15.18 -11.09 3.96
N ALA A 162 13.86 -11.23 4.14
CA ALA A 162 12.95 -11.58 3.05
C ALA A 162 12.78 -10.42 2.07
N MET A 163 12.72 -9.18 2.58
CA MET A 163 12.76 -7.98 1.75
C MET A 163 14.08 -7.87 0.97
N GLN A 164 15.21 -8.14 1.62
CA GLN A 164 16.53 -8.08 0.98
C GLN A 164 16.61 -9.08 -0.16
N TYR A 165 16.12 -10.30 0.04
CA TYR A 165 16.06 -11.29 -1.03
C TYR A 165 15.23 -10.80 -2.22
N LEU A 166 14.09 -10.13 -2.01
CA LEU A 166 13.28 -9.59 -3.10
C LEU A 166 14.04 -8.50 -3.87
N VAL A 167 14.69 -7.57 -3.17
CA VAL A 167 15.52 -6.50 -3.77
C VAL A 167 16.66 -7.10 -4.59
N ASP A 168 17.41 -8.05 -4.01
CA ASP A 168 18.53 -8.74 -4.67
C ASP A 168 18.09 -9.53 -5.92
N ASN A 169 16.80 -9.88 -6.00
CA ASN A 169 16.20 -10.65 -7.09
C ASN A 169 15.32 -9.79 -8.02
N GLY A 170 15.56 -8.47 -8.03
CA GLY A 170 15.04 -7.56 -9.05
C GLY A 170 13.64 -7.01 -8.80
N VAL A 171 13.13 -7.07 -7.56
CA VAL A 171 11.90 -6.36 -7.20
C VAL A 171 12.17 -4.86 -7.11
N GLU A 172 11.46 -4.10 -7.95
CA GLU A 172 11.50 -2.64 -7.98
C GLU A 172 10.26 -2.01 -7.34
N HIS A 173 9.20 -2.78 -7.13
CA HIS A 173 7.98 -2.32 -6.46
C HIS A 173 7.37 -3.44 -5.60
N PHE A 174 7.22 -3.17 -4.30
CA PHE A 174 6.68 -4.11 -3.32
C PHE A 174 5.30 -3.64 -2.86
N LEU A 175 4.30 -4.52 -2.94
CA LEU A 175 2.98 -4.28 -2.39
C LEU A 175 2.62 -5.37 -1.40
N ILE A 176 1.97 -5.00 -0.31
CA ILE A 176 1.36 -5.89 0.67
C ILE A 176 -0.04 -5.39 1.00
N ASP A 177 -0.96 -6.31 1.31
CA ASP A 177 -2.32 -5.98 1.73
C ASP A 177 -2.44 -5.62 3.23
N MET A 178 -1.35 -5.14 3.82
CA MET A 178 -1.21 -4.73 5.23
C MET A 178 -0.76 -3.27 5.32
N PRO A 179 -1.00 -2.58 6.45
CA PRO A 179 -0.71 -1.15 6.58
C PRO A 179 0.77 -0.74 6.58
N SER A 180 1.69 -1.69 6.82
CA SER A 180 3.14 -1.46 6.79
C SER A 180 3.87 -2.75 6.45
N VAL A 181 5.12 -2.61 6.00
CA VAL A 181 6.06 -3.71 5.76
C VAL A 181 6.86 -4.10 7.00
N ASP A 182 6.84 -3.26 8.05
CA ASP A 182 7.55 -3.45 9.32
C ASP A 182 6.57 -3.68 10.48
N ARG A 183 7.12 -4.16 11.60
CA ARG A 183 6.37 -4.38 12.85
C ARG A 183 5.78 -3.05 13.35
N GLU A 184 4.56 -3.09 13.89
CA GLU A 184 3.85 -1.86 14.31
C GLU A 184 4.61 -1.05 15.37
N ASN A 185 5.18 -1.74 16.36
CA ASN A 185 6.03 -1.15 17.38
C ASN A 185 7.41 -1.78 17.29
N ASP A 186 8.31 -1.15 16.53
CA ASP A 186 9.65 -1.65 16.22
C ASP A 186 10.78 -0.77 16.79
N GLU A 187 10.43 0.21 17.62
CA GLU A 187 11.34 1.23 18.18
C GLU A 187 11.89 2.21 17.11
N GLY A 188 11.21 2.33 15.97
CA GLY A 188 11.60 3.23 14.88
C GLY A 188 12.70 2.68 13.98
N LYS A 189 12.89 1.35 13.95
CA LYS A 189 13.96 0.69 13.19
C LYS A 189 13.68 0.62 11.69
N LEU A 190 12.43 0.38 11.31
CA LEU A 190 11.93 0.35 9.93
C LEU A 190 12.79 -0.50 8.98
N LEU A 191 13.26 -1.66 9.46
CA LEU A 191 14.31 -2.44 8.79
C LEU A 191 13.92 -2.84 7.36
N ALA A 192 12.66 -3.21 7.11
CA ALA A 192 12.21 -3.56 5.77
C ALA A 192 12.15 -2.32 4.85
N HIS A 193 11.74 -1.15 5.35
CA HIS A 193 11.82 0.10 4.58
C HIS A 193 13.26 0.47 4.24
N HIS A 194 14.18 0.42 5.22
CA HIS A 194 15.61 0.68 5.01
C HIS A 194 16.20 -0.25 3.96
N VAL A 195 15.90 -1.55 4.05
CA VAL A 195 16.33 -2.54 3.05
C VAL A 195 15.76 -2.22 1.67
N PHE A 196 14.46 -1.95 1.55
CA PHE A 196 13.82 -1.75 0.25
C PHE A 196 14.40 -0.55 -0.51
N TRP A 197 14.68 0.55 0.19
CA TRP A 197 15.27 1.75 -0.41
C TRP A 197 16.79 1.79 -0.36
N ASN A 198 17.44 0.76 0.20
CA ASN A 198 18.88 0.76 0.50
C ASN A 198 19.29 2.07 1.22
N TYR A 199 18.48 2.48 2.20
CA TYR A 199 18.66 3.72 2.94
C TYR A 199 19.44 3.43 4.24
N PRO A 200 20.53 4.17 4.53
CA PRO A 200 21.37 3.90 5.70
C PRO A 200 20.63 4.13 7.02
N GLU A 201 21.04 3.40 8.07
CA GLU A 201 20.63 3.64 9.46
C GLU A 201 21.12 4.99 9.99
#